data_AF-A0A401FP62-F1
#
_entry.id   AF-A0A401FP62-F1
#
_cell.length_a   1.000
_cell.length_b   1.000
_cell.length_c   1.000
_cell.angle_alpha   90.00
_cell.angle_beta   90.00
_cell.angle_gamma   90.00
#
_symmetry.space_group_name_H-M   'P 1'
#
loop_
_entity.id
_entity.type
_entity.pdbx_description
1 polymer ?
#
loop_
_entity_poly.entity_id
_entity_poly.type
_entity_poly.pdbx_seq_one_letter_code
_entity_poly.pdbx_strand_id
1 'polypeptide(L)'
;MEWKIGDVTIPNQVVVAPMAGVTNSAFRIICKEFGAGLVVCEMISDRGIMYKNKKTLDMMFVDPNEHPMSIQIFGGTKDTLVEAAKFVDQNTSADIIDINMGCPVNKVVKTDAGARWLLDPNKVYEMVSYVTDAVKNRSLLR
;
A
#
# COMPACT_ATOMS: atom_id res chain seq x y z
N MET A 1 1.36 15.37 -17.86
CA MET A 1 -0.08 15.55 -17.63
C MET A 1 -0.34 15.16 -16.19
N GLU A 2 -0.77 16.13 -15.38
CA GLU A 2 -1.16 15.92 -14.00
C GLU A 2 -2.48 15.13 -13.93
N TRP A 3 -2.67 14.33 -12.88
CA TRP A 3 -3.88 13.56 -12.64
C TRP A 3 -4.12 13.36 -11.13
N LYS A 4 -5.25 12.76 -10.76
CA LYS A 4 -5.62 12.56 -9.37
C LYS A 4 -6.03 11.12 -9.08
N ILE A 5 -5.68 10.67 -7.89
CA ILE A 5 -6.39 9.60 -7.19
C ILE A 5 -7.09 10.35 -6.05
N GLY A 6 -8.42 10.29 -5.98
CA GLY A 6 -9.24 11.09 -5.07
C GLY A 6 -8.78 12.55 -4.92
N ASP A 7 -8.37 12.96 -3.71
CA ASP A 7 -7.86 14.29 -3.39
C ASP A 7 -6.32 14.44 -3.56
N VAL A 8 -5.60 13.37 -3.89
CA VAL A 8 -4.15 13.38 -4.08
C VAL A 8 -3.81 13.72 -5.53
N THR A 9 -3.17 14.86 -5.72
CA THR A 9 -2.65 15.30 -7.03
C THR A 9 -1.32 14.65 -7.34
N ILE A 10 -1.22 13.99 -8.48
CA ILE A 10 -0.01 13.32 -8.97
C ILE A 10 0.50 14.09 -10.20
N PRO A 11 1.74 14.61 -10.18
CA PRO A 11 2.21 15.60 -11.15
C PRO A 11 2.38 15.04 -12.57
N ASN A 12 2.55 13.71 -12.70
CA ASN A 12 2.67 13.04 -13.99
C ASN A 12 2.26 11.56 -13.91
N GLN A 13 2.19 10.89 -15.06
CA GLN A 13 1.71 9.49 -15.17
C GLN A 13 2.81 8.44 -14.97
N VAL A 14 3.98 8.81 -14.43
CA VAL A 14 5.06 7.86 -14.11
C VAL A 14 4.91 7.41 -12.66
N VAL A 15 4.64 6.12 -12.47
CA VAL A 15 4.46 5.50 -11.16
C VAL A 15 5.52 4.43 -10.94
N VAL A 16 6.26 4.52 -9.84
CA VAL A 16 7.23 3.49 -9.45
C VAL A 16 6.48 2.34 -8.78
N ALA A 17 6.55 1.15 -9.38
CA ALA A 17 5.88 -0.03 -8.86
C ALA A 17 6.53 -0.53 -7.55
N PRO A 18 5.76 -1.12 -6.62
CA PRO A 18 6.29 -1.71 -5.40
C PRO A 18 7.13 -2.96 -5.72
N MET A 19 8.38 -2.99 -5.25
CA MET A 19 9.28 -4.12 -5.47
C MET A 19 9.95 -4.49 -4.14
N ALA A 20 9.58 -5.66 -3.62
CA ALA A 20 10.10 -6.17 -2.35
C ALA A 20 11.63 -6.29 -2.38
N GLY A 21 12.31 -5.71 -1.39
CA GLY A 21 13.75 -5.60 -1.28
C GLY A 21 14.39 -4.49 -2.12
N VAL A 22 13.61 -3.70 -2.86
CA VAL A 22 14.13 -2.67 -3.78
C VAL A 22 13.57 -1.29 -3.46
N THR A 23 12.25 -1.13 -3.37
CA THR A 23 11.59 0.19 -3.20
C THR A 23 11.59 0.69 -1.76
N ASN A 24 12.76 0.69 -1.11
CA ASN A 24 12.97 1.35 0.19
C ASN A 24 12.97 2.88 0.02
N SER A 25 12.95 3.63 1.13
CA SER A 25 12.83 5.09 1.09
C SER A 25 13.96 5.76 0.30
N ALA A 26 15.22 5.32 0.46
CA ALA A 26 16.35 5.86 -0.31
C ALA A 26 16.15 5.72 -1.82
N PHE A 27 15.68 4.56 -2.29
CA PHE A 27 15.36 4.35 -3.70
C PHE A 27 14.21 5.25 -4.17
N ARG A 28 13.14 5.35 -3.36
CA ARG A 28 11.97 6.19 -3.69
C ARG A 28 12.35 7.66 -3.81
N ILE A 29 13.17 8.20 -2.91
CA ILE A 29 13.67 9.58 -2.97
C ILE A 29 14.42 9.83 -4.29
N ILE A 30 15.34 8.94 -4.66
CA ILE A 30 16.06 9.06 -5.94
C ILE A 30 15.07 9.05 -7.10
N CYS A 31 14.08 8.16 -7.12
CA CYS A 31 13.08 8.17 -8.18
C CYS A 31 12.30 9.50 -8.25
N LYS A 32 12.01 10.12 -7.10
CA LYS A 32 11.33 11.43 -7.04
C LYS A 32 12.21 12.55 -7.58
N GLU A 33 13.50 12.56 -7.25
CA GLU A 33 14.49 13.50 -7.82
C GLU A 33 14.57 13.39 -9.35
N PHE A 34 14.41 12.18 -9.89
CA PHE A 34 14.38 11.92 -11.34
C PHE A 34 12.99 12.10 -11.97
N GLY A 35 12.01 12.62 -11.24
CA GLY A 35 10.72 13.04 -11.78
C GLY A 35 9.59 12.02 -11.71
N ALA A 36 9.70 10.96 -10.88
CA ALA A 36 8.58 10.06 -10.63
C ALA A 36 7.37 10.82 -10.06
N GLY A 37 6.20 10.59 -10.66
CA GLY A 37 4.95 11.21 -10.23
C GLY A 37 4.49 10.66 -8.87
N LEU A 38 4.45 9.33 -8.74
CA LEU A 38 4.04 8.61 -7.53
C LEU A 38 5.06 7.49 -7.25
N VAL A 39 5.42 7.31 -5.98
CA VAL A 39 6.24 6.18 -5.52
C VAL A 39 5.47 5.30 -4.56
N VAL A 40 5.65 3.99 -4.67
CA VAL A 40 4.95 3.01 -3.84
C VAL A 40 5.97 2.30 -2.94
N CYS A 41 5.68 2.23 -1.64
CA CYS A 41 6.46 1.43 -0.69
C CYS A 41 6.41 -0.06 -1.05
N GLU A 42 7.39 -0.81 -0.57
CA GLU A 42 7.35 -2.27 -0.61
C GLU A 42 6.04 -2.85 -0.02
N MET A 43 5.70 -4.08 -0.42
CA MET A 43 4.54 -4.78 0.12
C MET A 43 4.64 -5.02 1.64
N ILE A 44 3.71 -4.45 2.38
CA ILE A 44 3.59 -4.55 3.84
C ILE A 44 2.58 -5.64 4.21
N SER A 45 3.00 -6.60 5.02
CA SER A 45 2.10 -7.67 5.51
C SER A 45 1.23 -7.15 6.64
N ASP A 46 -0.08 -7.36 6.51
CA ASP A 46 -1.06 -7.12 7.57
C ASP A 46 -0.69 -7.80 8.91
N ARG A 47 -0.29 -9.06 8.87
CA ARG A 47 0.18 -9.83 10.02
C ARG A 47 1.47 -9.26 10.59
N GLY A 48 2.36 -8.77 9.73
CA GLY A 48 3.57 -8.08 10.16
C GLY A 48 3.26 -6.86 11.03
N ILE A 49 2.25 -6.07 10.63
CA ILE A 49 1.75 -4.94 11.43
C ILE A 49 1.12 -5.44 12.74
N MET A 50 0.20 -6.41 12.66
CA MET A 50 -0.49 -6.93 13.85
C MET A 50 0.46 -7.49 14.92
N TYR A 51 1.49 -8.22 14.50
CA TYR A 51 2.52 -8.75 15.41
C TYR A 51 3.59 -7.72 15.78
N LYS A 52 3.43 -6.46 15.37
CA LYS A 52 4.39 -5.36 15.60
C LYS A 52 5.81 -5.76 15.18
N ASN A 53 5.93 -6.46 14.05
CA ASN A 53 7.21 -6.91 13.55
C ASN A 53 8.08 -5.70 13.23
N LYS A 54 9.20 -5.55 13.93
CA LYS A 54 10.09 -4.40 13.80
C LYS A 54 10.47 -4.10 12.35
N LYS A 55 10.86 -5.13 11.58
CA LYS A 55 11.23 -4.96 10.17
C LYS A 55 10.07 -4.43 9.33
N THR A 56 8.86 -4.96 9.53
CA THR A 56 7.65 -4.47 8.84
C THR A 56 7.33 -3.02 9.21
N LEU A 57 7.47 -2.64 10.48
CA LEU A 57 7.24 -1.27 10.93
C LEU A 57 8.29 -0.30 10.35
N ASP A 58 9.56 -0.70 10.33
CA ASP A 58 10.66 0.09 9.77
C ASP A 58 10.46 0.34 8.26
N MET A 59 9.90 -0.62 7.52
CA MET A 59 9.59 -0.48 6.09
C MET A 59 8.54 0.60 5.81
N MET A 60 7.66 0.89 6.76
CA MET A 60 6.59 1.90 6.62
C MET A 60 7.08 3.33 6.87
N PHE A 61 8.37 3.55 7.09
CA PHE A 61 8.94 4.89 7.13
C PHE A 61 8.68 5.63 5.81
N VAL A 62 8.20 6.86 5.94
CA VAL A 62 7.93 7.78 4.84
C VAL A 62 8.77 9.04 5.01
N ASP A 63 9.66 9.30 4.05
CA ASP A 63 10.46 10.53 4.03
C ASP A 63 9.62 11.72 3.51
N PRO A 64 9.73 12.93 4.07
CA PRO A 64 9.00 14.10 3.58
C PRO A 64 9.22 14.43 2.09
N ASN A 65 10.34 13.99 1.50
CA ASN A 65 10.65 14.25 0.09
C ASN A 65 10.04 13.22 -0.86
N GLU A 66 9.38 12.16 -0.36
CA GLU A 66 8.86 11.10 -1.22
C GLU A 66 7.41 11.33 -1.69
N HIS A 67 6.73 12.36 -1.16
CA HIS A 67 5.34 12.69 -1.49
C HIS A 67 5.12 13.18 -2.95
N PRO A 68 3.97 12.85 -3.60
CA PRO A 68 2.98 11.90 -3.13
C PRO A 68 3.51 10.46 -3.21
N MET A 69 3.12 9.65 -2.22
CA MET A 69 3.52 8.25 -2.06
C MET A 69 2.39 7.37 -1.55
N SER A 70 2.47 6.07 -1.81
CA SER A 70 1.51 5.10 -1.29
C SER A 70 2.18 3.95 -0.54
N ILE A 71 1.54 3.46 0.52
CA ILE A 71 1.94 2.23 1.21
C ILE A 71 1.03 1.10 0.73
N GLN A 72 1.64 0.05 0.15
CA GLN A 72 0.90 -1.13 -0.31
C GLN A 72 0.81 -2.18 0.80
N ILE A 73 -0.40 -2.49 1.26
CA ILE A 73 -0.67 -3.56 2.22
C ILE A 73 -1.16 -4.83 1.51
N PHE A 74 -0.96 -5.99 2.13
CA PHE A 74 -1.58 -7.24 1.70
C PHE A 74 -1.99 -8.08 2.91
N GLY A 75 -3.09 -8.81 2.75
CA GLY A 75 -3.70 -9.58 3.82
C GLY A 75 -4.76 -10.56 3.35
N GLY A 76 -5.02 -11.58 4.17
CA GLY A 76 -5.90 -12.69 3.81
C GLY A 76 -7.32 -12.61 4.34
N THR A 77 -7.51 -11.90 5.45
CA THR A 77 -8.79 -11.84 6.16
C THR A 77 -9.19 -10.39 6.43
N LYS A 78 -10.50 -10.17 6.60
CA LYS A 78 -11.08 -8.86 6.91
C LYS A 78 -10.39 -8.19 8.10
N ASP A 79 -10.36 -8.89 9.23
CA ASP A 79 -9.93 -8.31 10.50
C ASP A 79 -8.48 -7.82 10.44
N THR A 80 -7.59 -8.63 9.87
CA THR A 80 -6.17 -8.31 9.83
C THR A 80 -5.88 -7.18 8.84
N LEU A 81 -6.54 -7.18 7.68
CA LEU A 81 -6.35 -6.15 6.67
C LEU A 81 -6.92 -4.79 7.10
N VAL A 82 -8.10 -4.78 7.73
CA VAL A 82 -8.73 -3.55 8.24
C VAL A 82 -7.86 -2.91 9.32
N GLU A 83 -7.35 -3.70 10.26
CA GLU A 83 -6.46 -3.19 11.31
C GLU A 83 -5.13 -2.70 10.74
N ALA A 84 -4.59 -3.38 9.72
CA ALA A 84 -3.41 -2.91 9.00
C ALA A 84 -3.64 -1.56 8.31
N ALA A 85 -4.78 -1.39 7.63
CA ALA A 85 -5.12 -0.13 6.95
C ALA A 85 -5.30 1.03 7.95
N LYS A 86 -6.01 0.81 9.06
CA LYS A 86 -6.11 1.80 10.15
C LYS A 86 -4.76 2.15 10.74
N PHE A 87 -3.88 1.17 10.90
CA PHE A 87 -2.54 1.42 11.40
C PHE A 87 -1.76 2.35 10.47
N VAL A 88 -1.79 2.08 9.16
CA VAL A 88 -1.14 2.94 8.16
C VAL A 88 -1.72 4.37 8.19
N ASP A 89 -3.05 4.49 8.18
CA ASP A 89 -3.79 5.76 8.26
C ASP A 89 -3.40 6.60 9.50
N GLN A 90 -3.17 5.94 10.64
CA GLN A 90 -2.93 6.62 11.92
C GLN A 90 -1.46 6.85 12.27
N ASN A 91 -0.54 6.07 11.69
CA ASN A 91 0.86 6.02 12.14
C ASN A 91 1.87 6.39 11.04
N THR A 92 1.41 6.74 9.85
CA THR A 92 2.29 7.14 8.73
C THR A 92 1.76 8.42 8.09
N SER A 93 2.61 9.08 7.29
CA SER A 93 2.21 10.23 6.48
C SER A 93 1.79 9.83 5.06
N ALA A 94 1.61 8.54 4.75
CA ALA A 94 1.30 8.07 3.40
C ALA A 94 0.05 8.74 2.82
N ASP A 95 0.12 9.17 1.56
CA ASP A 95 -0.99 9.85 0.90
C ASP A 95 -2.09 8.87 0.45
N ILE A 96 -1.70 7.62 0.18
CA ILE A 96 -2.56 6.58 -0.40
C ILE A 96 -2.27 5.24 0.30
N ILE A 97 -3.33 4.50 0.63
CA ILE A 97 -3.24 3.09 1.05
C ILE A 97 -3.56 2.23 -0.17
N ASP A 98 -2.61 1.43 -0.62
CA ASP A 98 -2.76 0.56 -1.78
C ASP A 98 -2.98 -0.89 -1.31
N ILE A 99 -3.88 -1.65 -1.93
CA ILE A 99 -4.11 -3.07 -1.61
C ILE A 99 -3.51 -3.94 -2.70
N ASN A 100 -2.57 -4.81 -2.32
CA ASN A 100 -2.04 -5.80 -3.24
C ASN A 100 -3.09 -6.88 -3.55
N MET A 101 -3.59 -6.88 -4.79
CA MET A 101 -4.46 -7.93 -5.33
C MET A 101 -3.79 -8.73 -6.47
N GLY A 102 -2.49 -8.51 -6.70
CA GLY A 102 -1.80 -8.98 -7.91
C GLY A 102 -0.67 -9.97 -7.68
N CYS A 103 -0.10 -10.08 -6.48
CA CYS A 103 1.09 -10.91 -6.27
C CYS A 103 0.77 -12.41 -6.40
N PRO A 104 1.40 -13.16 -7.34
CA PRO A 104 1.15 -14.59 -7.53
C PRO A 104 2.08 -15.48 -6.69
N VAL A 105 3.03 -14.89 -5.94
CA VAL A 105 4.05 -15.65 -5.22
C VAL A 105 3.41 -16.58 -4.19
N ASN A 106 3.85 -17.84 -4.16
CA ASN A 106 3.32 -18.89 -3.29
C ASN A 106 3.11 -18.49 -1.82
N LYS A 107 4.02 -17.68 -1.25
CA LYS A 107 3.91 -17.23 0.15
C LYS A 107 2.70 -16.29 0.40
N VAL A 108 2.25 -15.57 -0.63
CA VAL A 108 1.11 -14.62 -0.56
C VAL A 108 -0.20 -15.35 -0.89
N VAL A 109 -0.22 -16.14 -1.97
CA VAL A 109 -1.45 -16.85 -2.36
C VAL A 109 -1.87 -17.92 -1.34
N LYS A 110 -0.92 -18.54 -0.62
CA LYS A 110 -1.20 -19.49 0.47
C LYS A 110 -1.83 -18.83 1.70
N THR A 111 -1.73 -17.51 1.84
CA THR A 111 -2.41 -16.76 2.89
C THR A 111 -3.73 -16.17 2.43
N ASP A 112 -4.27 -16.63 1.29
CA ASP A 112 -5.53 -16.17 0.72
C ASP A 112 -5.56 -14.68 0.40
N ALA A 113 -4.43 -14.18 -0.14
CA ALA A 113 -4.14 -12.79 -0.49
C ALA A 113 -3.56 -12.65 -1.90
N GLY A 114 -3.33 -11.41 -2.37
CA GLY A 114 -2.71 -11.13 -3.67
C GLY A 114 -3.57 -11.65 -4.83
N ALA A 115 -2.94 -12.27 -5.82
CA ALA A 115 -3.63 -12.76 -7.03
C ALA A 115 -4.73 -13.79 -6.74
N ARG A 116 -4.75 -14.41 -5.55
CA ARG A 116 -5.79 -15.36 -5.15
C ARG A 116 -7.17 -14.71 -5.11
N TRP A 117 -7.26 -13.43 -4.75
CA TRP A 117 -8.52 -12.69 -4.72
C TRP A 117 -9.15 -12.52 -6.10
N LEU A 118 -8.35 -12.47 -7.16
CA LEU A 118 -8.85 -12.30 -8.53
C LEU A 118 -9.67 -13.50 -9.03
N LEU A 119 -9.69 -14.61 -8.30
CA LEU A 119 -10.57 -15.74 -8.57
C LEU A 119 -12.00 -15.51 -8.07
N ASP A 120 -12.22 -14.52 -7.20
CA ASP A 120 -13.52 -14.20 -6.61
C ASP A 120 -13.73 -12.68 -6.55
N PRO A 121 -14.42 -12.10 -7.55
CA PRO A 121 -14.74 -10.67 -7.57
C PRO A 121 -15.55 -10.18 -6.37
N ASN A 122 -16.39 -11.03 -5.75
CA ASN A 122 -17.16 -10.64 -4.57
C ASN A 122 -16.24 -10.44 -3.38
N LYS A 123 -15.26 -11.33 -3.22
CA LYS A 123 -14.23 -11.18 -2.18
C LYS A 123 -13.46 -9.87 -2.36
N VAL A 124 -13.08 -9.51 -3.58
CA VAL A 124 -12.43 -8.22 -3.86
C VAL A 124 -13.30 -7.05 -3.39
N TYR A 125 -14.57 -7.04 -3.78
CA TYR A 125 -15.52 -5.99 -3.41
C TYR A 125 -15.66 -5.88 -1.88
N GLU A 126 -15.87 -6.99 -1.18
CA GLU A 126 -16.02 -7.01 0.27
C GLU A 126 -14.78 -6.47 0.98
N MET A 127 -13.60 -6.97 0.62
CA MET A 127 -12.34 -6.58 1.26
C MET A 127 -12.03 -5.09 1.04
N VAL A 128 -12.26 -4.59 -0.17
CA VAL A 128 -12.15 -3.16 -0.49
C VAL A 128 -13.13 -2.34 0.35
N SER A 129 -14.41 -2.71 0.37
CA SER A 129 -15.45 -2.01 1.14
C SER A 129 -15.11 -1.94 2.64
N TYR A 130 -14.66 -3.04 3.22
CA TYR A 130 -14.29 -3.07 4.64
C TYR A 130 -13.12 -2.15 4.97
N VAL A 131 -12.14 -2.05 4.08
CA VAL A 131 -11.01 -1.14 4.28
C VAL A 131 -11.45 0.31 4.11
N THR A 132 -12.20 0.64 3.05
CA THR A 132 -12.68 2.01 2.81
C THR A 132 -13.58 2.53 3.93
N ASP A 133 -14.42 1.68 4.52
CA ASP A 133 -15.30 2.08 5.64
C ASP A 133 -14.51 2.30 6.94
N ALA A 134 -13.33 1.70 7.06
CA ALA A 134 -12.53 1.70 8.28
C ALA A 134 -11.55 2.87 8.40
N VAL A 135 -11.04 3.38 7.27
CA VAL A 135 -10.06 4.48 7.23
C VAL A 135 -10.79 5.82 7.14
N LYS A 136 -10.38 6.78 7.97
CA LYS A 136 -11.14 8.05 8.13
C LYS A 136 -10.46 9.26 7.50
N ASN A 137 -9.15 9.20 7.27
CA ASN A 137 -8.37 10.37 6.88
C ASN A 137 -7.60 10.15 5.57
N ARG A 138 -8.08 10.74 4.47
CA ARG A 138 -7.28 11.11 3.28
C ARG A 138 -6.53 10.02 2.51
N SER A 139 -6.32 8.83 3.07
CA SER A 139 -5.68 7.71 2.41
C SER A 139 -6.67 7.07 1.47
N LEU A 140 -6.51 7.38 0.19
CA LEU A 140 -7.34 6.80 -0.84
C LEU A 140 -6.93 5.36 -1.05
N LEU A 141 -7.93 4.51 -1.33
CA LEU A 141 -7.66 3.14 -1.66
C LEU A 141 -7.27 3.02 -3.13
N ARG A 142 -6.13 2.39 -3.40
CA ARG A 142 -5.70 1.98 -4.74
C ARG A 142 -5.64 0.46 -4.85
#